data_AF-A0ABD5WY69-F1
#
_entry.id   AF-A0ABD5WY69-F1
#
_cell.length_a   1.000
_cell.length_b   1.000
_cell.length_c   1.000
_cell.angle_alpha   90.00
_cell.angle_beta   90.00
_cell.angle_gamma   90.00
#
_symmetry.space_group_name_H-M   'P 1'
#
loop_
_entity.id
_entity.type
_entity.pdbx_description
1 polymer ?
#
loop_
_entity_poly.entity_id
_entity_poly.type
_entity_poly.pdbx_seq_one_letter_code
_entity_poly.pdbx_strand_id
1 'polypeptide(L)'
;MRMELRVCEGCLAGDHDDPAKAAVSQDMVACAEVVSEHKELVGLDAVYVTKLRDGDGADGALPAIAASIEDGCVRLADTQLVMEDDDGNLLVYAEAADVLQVLTRNVDQIGAHTTDDVGVDLGEAARRLVDES
;
A
#
# COMPACT_ATOMS: atom_id res chain seq x y z
N MET A 1 3.65 -10.27 -12.74
CA MET A 1 3.92 -9.02 -11.96
C MET A 1 3.78 -9.27 -10.46
N ARG A 2 4.52 -8.57 -9.61
CA ARG A 2 4.46 -8.69 -8.13
C ARG A 2 4.21 -7.35 -7.46
N MET A 3 3.55 -7.35 -6.30
CA MET A 3 3.25 -6.15 -5.53
C MET A 3 3.57 -6.37 -4.04
N GLU A 4 4.07 -5.34 -3.37
CA GLU A 4 4.32 -5.34 -1.93
C GLU A 4 3.87 -4.01 -1.32
N LEU A 5 2.88 -4.06 -0.43
CA LEU A 5 2.54 -2.96 0.46
C LEU A 5 3.36 -3.09 1.74
N ARG A 6 4.14 -2.07 2.07
CA ARG A 6 4.81 -1.96 3.36
C ARG A 6 4.14 -0.90 4.20
N VAL A 7 3.88 -1.23 5.46
CA VAL A 7 3.24 -0.31 6.42
C VAL A 7 3.97 -0.38 7.75
N CYS A 8 4.16 0.78 8.40
CA CYS A 8 4.62 0.84 9.78
C CYS A 8 3.61 0.11 10.71
N GLU A 9 4.11 -0.86 11.47
CA GLU A 9 3.33 -1.67 12.42
C GLU A 9 2.67 -0.78 13.49
N GLY A 10 3.42 0.20 14.03
CA GLY A 10 2.91 1.16 15.01
C GLY A 10 1.83 2.09 14.45
N CYS A 11 1.98 2.58 13.22
CA CYS A 11 0.93 3.37 12.57
C CYS A 11 -0.33 2.53 12.33
N LEU A 12 -0.19 1.29 11.87
CA LEU A 12 -1.32 0.39 11.65
C LEU A 12 -2.07 0.06 12.96
N ALA A 13 -1.33 -0.11 14.05
CA ALA A 13 -1.87 -0.38 15.39
C ALA A 13 -2.46 0.87 16.08
N GLY A 14 -2.08 2.07 15.64
CA GLY A 14 -2.45 3.33 16.28
C GLY A 14 -1.54 3.75 17.43
N ASP A 15 -0.37 3.10 17.57
CA ASP A 15 0.59 3.32 18.67
C ASP A 15 1.36 4.65 18.53
N HIS A 16 1.31 5.30 17.37
CA HIS A 16 1.95 6.59 17.10
C HIS A 16 1.04 7.82 17.35
N ASP A 17 -0.06 7.64 18.08
CA ASP A 17 -1.01 8.70 18.48
C ASP A 17 -1.57 9.54 17.31
N ASP A 18 -1.66 8.95 16.11
CA ASP A 18 -2.27 9.55 14.93
C ASP A 18 -3.42 8.67 14.41
N PRO A 19 -4.67 8.89 14.89
CA PRO A 19 -5.80 8.05 14.52
C PRO A 19 -6.18 8.18 13.03
N ALA A 20 -5.86 9.30 12.38
CA ALA A 20 -6.13 9.48 10.96
C ALA A 20 -5.17 8.63 10.13
N LYS A 21 -3.87 8.66 10.47
CA LYS A 21 -2.86 7.81 9.82
C LYS A 21 -3.12 6.32 10.06
N ALA A 22 -3.59 5.95 11.26
CA ALA A 22 -3.98 4.58 11.57
C ALA A 22 -5.15 4.10 10.70
N ALA A 23 -6.22 4.88 10.59
CA ALA A 23 -7.36 4.56 9.72
C ALA A 23 -6.94 4.39 8.26
N VAL A 24 -6.12 5.33 7.73
CA VAL A 24 -5.58 5.24 6.37
C VAL A 24 -4.73 3.98 6.18
N SER A 25 -3.91 3.62 7.17
CA SER A 25 -3.08 2.40 7.12
C SER A 25 -3.92 1.14 7.08
N GLN A 26 -5.01 1.10 7.85
CA GLN A 26 -5.96 -0.02 7.86
C GLN A 26 -6.68 -0.16 6.52
N ASP A 27 -7.11 0.96 5.93
CA ASP A 27 -7.75 0.98 4.60
C ASP A 27 -6.79 0.49 3.51
N MET A 28 -5.52 0.91 3.52
CA MET A 28 -4.50 0.41 2.59
C MET A 28 -4.31 -1.10 2.71
N VAL A 29 -4.21 -1.62 3.95
CA VAL A 29 -4.07 -3.06 4.18
C VAL A 29 -5.31 -3.82 3.69
N ALA A 30 -6.51 -3.32 3.97
CA ALA A 30 -7.76 -3.94 3.51
C ALA A 30 -7.81 -4.01 1.98
N CYS A 31 -7.43 -2.94 1.28
CA CYS A 31 -7.34 -2.99 -0.18
C CYS A 31 -6.29 -3.99 -0.67
N ALA A 32 -5.09 -4.03 -0.06
CA ALA A 32 -4.06 -4.97 -0.46
C ALA A 32 -4.46 -6.44 -0.21
N GLU A 33 -5.20 -6.73 0.86
CA GLU A 33 -5.75 -8.06 1.14
C GLU A 33 -6.76 -8.49 0.07
N VAL A 34 -7.70 -7.62 -0.31
CA VAL A 34 -8.64 -7.89 -1.43
C VAL A 34 -7.89 -8.11 -2.74
N VAL A 35 -6.89 -7.28 -3.05
CA VAL A 35 -6.06 -7.46 -4.25
C VAL A 35 -5.30 -8.79 -4.20
N SER A 36 -4.81 -9.19 -3.02
CA SER A 36 -4.13 -10.47 -2.83
C SER A 36 -5.05 -11.67 -3.07
N GLU A 37 -6.29 -11.62 -2.60
CA GLU A 37 -7.29 -12.68 -2.79
C GLU A 37 -7.66 -12.88 -4.27
N HIS A 38 -7.66 -11.79 -5.04
CA HIS A 38 -8.11 -11.77 -6.43
C HIS A 38 -6.98 -11.49 -7.44
N LYS A 39 -5.72 -11.62 -7.02
CA LYS A 39 -4.51 -11.22 -7.77
C LYS A 39 -4.45 -11.73 -9.22
N GLU A 40 -4.98 -12.93 -9.48
CA GLU A 40 -5.00 -13.55 -10.80
C GLU A 40 -5.88 -12.77 -11.80
N LEU A 41 -6.92 -12.07 -11.32
CA LEU A 41 -7.83 -11.27 -12.15
C LEU A 41 -7.18 -9.98 -12.67
N VAL A 42 -6.09 -9.53 -12.02
CA VAL A 42 -5.33 -8.33 -12.38
C VAL A 42 -3.91 -8.64 -12.84
N GLY A 43 -3.58 -9.92 -13.08
CA GLY A 43 -2.28 -10.34 -13.60
C GLY A 43 -1.13 -10.20 -12.59
N LEU A 44 -1.43 -10.31 -11.30
CA LEU A 44 -0.44 -10.31 -10.22
C LEU A 44 -0.12 -11.75 -9.78
N ASP A 45 1.15 -12.13 -9.81
CA ASP A 45 1.65 -13.42 -9.34
C ASP A 45 1.64 -13.50 -7.81
N ALA A 46 1.96 -12.38 -7.17
CA ALA A 46 2.05 -12.27 -5.72
C ALA A 46 1.77 -10.85 -5.23
N VAL A 47 1.08 -10.78 -4.09
CA VAL A 47 0.84 -9.56 -3.33
C VAL A 47 1.34 -9.82 -1.91
N TYR A 48 2.20 -8.95 -1.39
CA TYR A 48 2.75 -9.04 -0.05
C TYR A 48 2.28 -7.84 0.78
N VAL A 49 1.98 -8.09 2.06
CA VAL A 49 1.77 -7.03 3.05
C VAL A 49 2.81 -7.19 4.14
N THR A 50 3.79 -6.29 4.17
CA THR A 50 4.91 -6.32 5.10
C THR A 50 4.72 -5.25 6.17
N LYS A 51 4.64 -5.68 7.44
CA LYS A 51 4.55 -4.78 8.59
C LYS A 51 5.95 -4.48 9.09
N LEU A 52 6.35 -3.21 9.03
CA LEU A 52 7.68 -2.75 9.42
C LEU A 52 7.66 -2.28 10.86
N ARG A 53 8.56 -2.80 11.69
CA ARG A 53 8.80 -2.24 13.03
C ARG A 53 9.65 -0.99 12.92
N ASP A 54 9.65 -0.20 13.99
CA ASP A 54 10.52 0.96 14.08
C ASP A 54 11.99 0.55 13.93
N GLY A 55 12.64 1.10 12.89
CA GLY A 55 14.02 0.76 12.52
C GLY A 55 14.16 -0.34 11.46
N ASP A 56 13.09 -1.07 11.11
CA ASP A 56 13.11 -2.15 10.12
C ASP A 56 12.74 -1.65 8.70
N GLY A 57 13.25 -0.49 8.29
CA GLY A 57 12.84 0.15 7.02
C GLY A 57 13.31 -0.54 5.73
N ALA A 58 14.03 -1.66 5.83
CA ALA A 58 14.62 -2.37 4.69
C ALA A 58 14.22 -3.84 4.57
N ASP A 59 13.37 -4.36 5.47
CA ASP A 59 12.92 -5.75 5.38
C ASP A 59 11.69 -5.80 4.46
N GLY A 60 11.80 -6.53 3.35
CA GLY A 60 10.75 -6.58 2.34
C GLY A 60 10.98 -7.65 1.28
N ALA A 61 9.89 -8.07 0.65
CA ALA A 61 9.90 -9.10 -0.39
C ALA A 61 10.53 -8.59 -1.70
N LEU A 62 10.38 -7.30 -2.03
CA LEU A 62 10.89 -6.67 -3.24
C LEU A 62 12.12 -5.79 -2.94
N PRO A 63 13.16 -5.76 -3.81
CA PRO A 63 14.44 -5.11 -3.50
C PRO A 63 14.43 -3.59 -3.77
N ALA A 64 13.38 -2.87 -3.34
CA ALA A 64 13.27 -1.41 -3.47
C ALA A 64 12.86 -0.77 -2.14
N ILE A 65 13.40 0.41 -1.83
CA ILE A 65 13.04 1.18 -0.63
C ILE A 65 12.98 2.67 -1.02
N ALA A 66 11.89 3.35 -0.69
CA ALA A 66 11.79 4.80 -0.79
C ALA A 66 12.47 5.50 0.41
N ALA A 67 13.29 6.50 0.12
CA ALA A 67 13.94 7.35 1.10
C ALA A 67 13.91 8.82 0.67
N SER A 68 13.70 9.72 1.62
CA SER A 68 13.77 11.18 1.45
C SER A 68 14.95 11.75 2.25
N ILE A 69 15.31 13.00 1.95
CA ILE A 69 16.21 13.80 2.79
C ILE A 69 15.40 14.94 3.39
N GLU A 70 15.29 14.93 4.72
CA GLU A 70 14.56 15.94 5.50
C GLU A 70 15.50 16.46 6.60
N ASP A 71 15.63 17.79 6.71
CA ASP A 71 16.52 18.44 7.69
C ASP A 71 17.97 17.92 7.70
N GLY A 72 18.46 17.47 6.54
CA GLY A 72 19.81 16.91 6.39
C GLY A 72 19.96 15.45 6.86
N CYS A 73 18.87 14.81 7.27
CA CYS A 73 18.81 13.41 7.66
C CYS A 73 18.13 12.58 6.56
N VAL A 74 18.63 11.37 6.32
CA VAL A 74 17.94 10.39 5.49
C VAL A 74 16.78 9.82 6.29
N ARG A 75 15.57 9.86 5.73
CA ARG A 75 14.37 9.26 6.31
C ARG A 75 13.82 8.21 5.34
N LEU A 76 13.43 7.06 5.88
CA LEU A 76 12.77 6.01 5.12
C LEU A 76 11.26 6.24 5.18
N ALA A 77 10.55 5.93 4.10
CA ALA A 77 9.11 6.05 4.07
C ALA A 77 8.46 5.02 5.02
N ASP A 78 7.64 5.50 5.98
CA ASP A 78 6.89 4.66 6.92
C ASP A 78 5.90 3.72 6.22
N THR A 79 5.42 4.14 5.05
CA THR A 79 4.51 3.40 4.19
C THR A 79 4.99 3.51 2.76
N GLN A 80 4.96 2.41 2.01
CA GLN A 80 5.26 2.43 0.58
C GLN A 80 4.62 1.24 -0.14
N LEU A 81 4.26 1.44 -1.40
CA LEU A 81 3.84 0.37 -2.30
C LEU A 81 4.93 0.17 -3.36
N VAL A 82 5.44 -1.05 -3.46
CA VAL A 82 6.42 -1.46 -4.46
C VAL A 82 5.73 -2.40 -5.45
N MET A 83 5.90 -2.17 -6.74
CA MET A 83 5.44 -3.07 -7.79
C MET A 83 6.61 -3.46 -8.69
N GLU A 84 6.67 -4.73 -9.07
CA GLU A 84 7.64 -5.27 -10.02
C GLU A 84 6.91 -5.85 -11.23
N ASP A 85 7.24 -5.38 -12.42
CA ASP A 85 6.69 -5.92 -13.66
C ASP A 85 7.44 -7.18 -14.14
N ASP A 86 6.99 -7.78 -15.24
CA ASP A 86 7.56 -9.01 -15.78
C ASP A 86 8.97 -8.81 -16.39
N ASP A 87 9.34 -7.56 -16.69
CA ASP A 87 10.66 -7.18 -17.17
C ASP A 87 11.62 -6.85 -16.00
N GLY A 88 11.15 -6.91 -14.76
CA GLY A 88 11.90 -6.61 -13.54
C GLY A 88 12.02 -5.10 -13.24
N ASN A 89 11.22 -4.25 -13.89
CA ASN A 89 11.16 -2.83 -13.54
C ASN A 89 10.40 -2.64 -12.24
N LEU A 90 10.85 -1.69 -11.42
CA LEU A 90 10.29 -1.40 -10.12
C LEU A 90 9.62 -0.02 -10.12
N LEU A 91 8.36 0.02 -9.68
CA LEU A 91 7.62 1.24 -9.37
C LEU A 91 7.46 1.34 -7.86
N VAL A 92 7.73 2.53 -7.30
CA VAL A 92 7.64 2.76 -5.85
C VAL A 92 6.78 4.00 -5.60
N TYR A 93 5.75 3.84 -4.78
CA TYR A 93 4.89 4.91 -4.29
C TYR A 93 5.14 5.09 -2.80
N ALA A 94 5.56 6.28 -2.39
CA ALA A 94 5.91 6.59 -0.99
C ALA A 94 4.84 7.43 -0.27
N GLU A 95 3.93 8.03 -1.04
CA GLU A 95 2.85 8.86 -0.50
C GLU A 95 1.58 8.04 -0.31
N ALA A 96 0.92 8.17 0.84
CA ALA A 96 -0.26 7.38 1.17
C ALA A 96 -1.41 7.55 0.16
N ALA A 97 -1.55 8.75 -0.40
CA ALA A 97 -2.57 9.05 -1.41
C ALA A 97 -2.34 8.28 -2.72
N ASP A 98 -1.09 8.24 -3.19
CA ASP A 98 -0.71 7.48 -4.39
C ASP A 98 -0.88 5.97 -4.15
N VAL A 99 -0.47 5.48 -2.97
CA VAL A 99 -0.64 4.08 -2.58
C VAL A 99 -2.12 3.69 -2.61
N LEU A 100 -2.99 4.49 -1.97
CA LEU A 100 -4.43 4.27 -1.98
C LEU A 100 -4.99 4.30 -3.41
N GLN A 101 -4.58 5.26 -4.23
CA GLN A 101 -5.06 5.37 -5.62
C GLN A 101 -4.70 4.13 -6.45
N VAL A 102 -3.50 3.59 -6.29
CA VAL A 102 -3.09 2.36 -7.00
C VAL A 102 -3.89 1.16 -6.49
N LEU A 103 -4.02 1.01 -5.17
CA LEU A 103 -4.74 -0.11 -4.57
C LEU A 103 -6.23 -0.10 -4.92
N THR A 104 -6.90 1.05 -4.85
CA THR A 104 -8.32 1.18 -5.19
C THR A 104 -8.57 0.91 -6.67
N ARG A 105 -7.71 1.38 -7.57
CA ARG A 105 -7.80 1.03 -9.00
C ARG A 105 -7.68 -0.47 -9.26
N ASN A 106 -6.83 -1.17 -8.51
CA ASN A 106 -6.74 -2.62 -8.61
C ASN A 106 -8.04 -3.28 -8.13
N VAL A 107 -8.62 -2.82 -7.01
CA VAL A 107 -9.92 -3.31 -6.52
C VAL A 107 -11.04 -3.05 -7.54
N ASP A 108 -11.11 -1.86 -8.13
CA ASP A 108 -12.10 -1.52 -9.16
C ASP A 108 -11.95 -2.41 -10.40
N GLN A 109 -10.72 -2.67 -10.83
CA GLN A 109 -10.43 -3.56 -11.95
C GLN A 109 -10.85 -5.00 -11.63
N ILE A 110 -10.62 -5.48 -10.42
CA ILE A 110 -11.11 -6.79 -9.95
C ILE A 110 -12.64 -6.84 -10.06
N GLY A 111 -13.33 -5.84 -9.54
CA GLY A 111 -14.79 -5.72 -9.61
C GLY A 111 -15.33 -5.74 -11.04
N ALA A 112 -14.59 -5.18 -12.01
CA ALA A 112 -14.96 -5.24 -13.42
C ALA A 112 -14.80 -6.63 -14.06
N HIS A 113 -14.01 -7.52 -13.45
CA HIS A 113 -13.69 -8.86 -13.96
C HIS A 113 -14.36 -10.01 -13.19
N THR A 114 -15.12 -9.73 -12.14
CA THR A 114 -15.85 -10.73 -11.35
C THR A 114 -17.35 -10.41 -11.28
N THR A 115 -18.15 -11.43 -11.00
CA THR A 115 -19.57 -11.28 -10.67
C THR A 115 -19.82 -11.11 -9.17
N ASP A 116 -18.78 -11.34 -8.35
CA ASP A 116 -18.83 -11.14 -6.91
C ASP A 116 -18.81 -9.64 -6.59
N ASP A 117 -19.51 -9.24 -5.53
CA ASP A 117 -19.46 -7.86 -5.04
C ASP A 117 -18.14 -7.64 -4.29
N VAL A 118 -17.10 -7.23 -5.03
CA VAL A 118 -15.75 -6.98 -4.51
C VAL A 118 -15.52 -5.48 -4.38
N GLY A 119 -15.30 -5.02 -3.16
CA GLY A 119 -15.03 -3.63 -2.86
C GLY A 119 -14.50 -3.45 -1.44
N VAL A 120 -13.92 -2.28 -1.18
CA VAL A 120 -13.48 -1.87 0.16
C VAL A 120 -14.19 -0.58 0.53
N ASP A 121 -14.87 -0.58 1.67
CA ASP A 121 -15.49 0.63 2.20
C ASP A 121 -14.43 1.51 2.89
N LEU A 122 -13.82 2.39 2.12
CA LEU A 122 -12.80 3.31 2.62
C LEU A 122 -13.36 4.24 3.70
N GLY A 123 -12.60 4.43 4.76
CA GLY A 123 -12.85 5.45 5.77
C GLY A 123 -12.79 6.86 5.20
N GLU A 124 -13.35 7.83 5.94
CA GLU A 124 -13.42 9.23 5.51
C GLU A 124 -12.02 9.83 5.21
N ALA A 125 -11.01 9.47 6.01
CA ALA A 125 -9.65 9.96 5.84
C ALA A 125 -9.02 9.48 4.53
N ALA A 126 -9.15 8.18 4.19
CA ALA A 126 -8.65 7.62 2.95
C ALA A 126 -9.41 8.17 1.73
N ARG A 127 -10.74 8.31 1.81
CA ARG A 127 -11.54 8.92 0.74
C ARG A 127 -11.08 10.34 0.41
N ARG A 128 -10.86 11.18 1.43
CA ARG A 128 -10.36 12.53 1.23
C ARG A 128 -9.03 12.56 0.48
N LEU A 129 -8.10 11.67 0.83
CA LEU A 129 -6.81 11.57 0.12
C LEU A 129 -6.99 11.22 -1.36
N VAL A 130 -7.85 10.24 -1.67
CA VAL A 130 -8.08 9.81 -3.06
C VAL A 130 -8.79 10.89 -3.88
N ASP A 131 -9.75 11.61 -3.28
CA ASP A 131 -10.52 12.67 -3.97
C ASP A 131 -9.69 13.94 -4.25
N GLU A 132 -8.63 14.19 -3.47
CA GLU A 132 -7.75 15.38 -3.59
C GLU A 132 -6.52 15.15 -4.49
N SER A 133 -6.34 13.95 -5.05
CA SER A 133 -5.16 13.50 -5.82
C SER A 133 -5.31 13.57 -7.34
#